data_AF-A0A9D9IQF4-F1
#
_entry.id   AF-A0A9D9IQF4-F1
#
_cell.length_a   1.000
_cell.length_b   1.000
_cell.length_c   1.000
_cell.angle_alpha   90.00
_cell.angle_beta   90.00
_cell.angle_gamma   90.00
#
_symmetry.space_group_name_H-M   'P 1'
#
loop_
_entity.id
_entity.type
_entity.pdbx_description
1 polymer ?
#
loop_
_entity_poly.entity_id
_entity_poly.type
_entity_poly.pdbx_seq_one_letter_code
_entity_poly.pdbx_strand_id
1 'polypeptide(L)'
;MKTQPFLKYAVLILIVAATLSCTKETWINNDGTEVSKITHTALDSIKFAVVEYGDTAAFKELTSLYEEKKNFNFYPYALVMAKWYGYEPADYYVYRSLMDRDTLDTHLRNIAAKYFQKAVENGDTAAIAEMRKTNAAKQK
;
A
#
# COMPACT_ATOMS: atom_id res chain seq x y z
N MET A 1 -40.87 -36.92 -33.49
CA MET A 1 -40.24 -35.57 -33.42
C MET A 1 -39.10 -35.63 -32.42
N LYS A 2 -37.84 -35.49 -32.89
CA LYS A 2 -36.64 -35.45 -32.04
C LYS A 2 -36.55 -34.07 -31.37
N THR A 3 -36.75 -34.04 -30.05
CA THR A 3 -36.54 -32.86 -29.21
C THR A 3 -35.07 -32.49 -29.22
N GLN A 4 -34.74 -31.33 -29.77
CA GLN A 4 -33.37 -30.84 -29.86
C GLN A 4 -32.82 -30.54 -28.44
N PRO A 5 -31.63 -31.05 -28.07
CA PRO A 5 -31.08 -30.92 -26.73
C PRO A 5 -30.71 -29.47 -26.35
N PHE A 6 -30.52 -28.60 -27.35
CA PHE A 6 -30.10 -27.21 -27.17
C PHE A 6 -31.08 -26.37 -26.35
N LEU A 7 -32.39 -26.65 -26.41
CA LEU A 7 -33.39 -25.88 -25.67
C LEU A 7 -33.32 -26.15 -24.15
N LYS A 8 -32.93 -27.36 -23.73
CA LYS A 8 -32.77 -27.71 -22.31
C LYS A 8 -31.58 -27.00 -21.68
N TYR A 9 -30.47 -26.90 -22.42
CA TYR A 9 -29.28 -26.20 -21.94
C TYR A 9 -29.45 -24.68 -21.94
N ALA A 10 -30.21 -24.12 -22.87
CA ALA A 10 -30.49 -22.67 -22.90
C ALA A 10 -31.28 -22.20 -21.67
N VAL A 11 -32.27 -22.98 -21.19
CA VAL A 11 -33.02 -22.67 -19.96
C VAL A 11 -32.12 -22.79 -18.72
N LEU A 12 -31.22 -23.77 -18.70
CA LEU A 12 -30.32 -24.02 -17.57
C LEU A 12 -29.27 -22.90 -17.41
N ILE A 13 -28.77 -22.35 -18.53
CA ILE A 13 -27.86 -21.19 -18.54
C ILE A 13 -28.55 -19.92 -18.03
N LEU A 14 -29.83 -19.72 -18.36
CA LEU A 14 -30.63 -18.57 -17.90
C LEU A 14 -30.88 -18.59 -16.39
N ILE A 15 -31.07 -19.78 -15.80
CA ILE A 15 -31.25 -19.95 -14.34
C ILE A 15 -29.95 -19.67 -13.59
N VAL A 16 -28.80 -20.13 -14.09
CA VAL A 16 -27.48 -19.86 -13.48
C VAL A 16 -27.10 -18.38 -13.59
N ALA A 17 -27.48 -17.68 -14.65
CA ALA A 17 -27.26 -16.24 -14.79
C ALA A 17 -28.13 -15.42 -13.82
N ALA A 18 -29.34 -15.88 -13.49
CA ALA A 18 -30.23 -15.20 -12.55
C ALA A 18 -29.78 -15.32 -11.08
N THR A 19 -29.07 -16.39 -10.70
CA THR A 19 -28.53 -16.56 -9.34
C THR A 19 -27.19 -15.85 -9.11
N LEU A 20 -26.59 -15.27 -10.16
CA LEU A 20 -25.43 -14.37 -10.06
C LEU A 20 -25.84 -12.90 -9.81
N SER A 21 -27.14 -12.62 -9.62
CA SER A 21 -27.56 -11.34 -9.03
C SER A 21 -26.97 -11.23 -7.63
N CYS A 22 -25.90 -10.44 -7.54
CA CYS A 22 -25.24 -10.02 -6.33
C CYS A 22 -26.26 -9.35 -5.39
N THR A 23 -26.90 -10.14 -4.53
CA THR A 23 -27.61 -9.62 -3.39
C THR A 23 -26.57 -9.00 -2.47
N LYS A 24 -26.55 -7.66 -2.41
CA LYS A 24 -25.88 -6.95 -1.32
C LYS A 24 -26.56 -7.38 -0.04
N GLU A 25 -25.97 -8.34 0.67
CA GLU A 25 -26.36 -8.63 2.04
C GLU A 25 -26.06 -7.40 2.88
N THR A 26 -27.10 -6.62 3.19
CA THR A 26 -27.06 -5.58 4.21
C THR A 26 -27.23 -6.26 5.56
N TRP A 27 -26.12 -6.31 6.32
CA TRP A 27 -26.11 -6.80 7.68
C TRP A 27 -26.58 -5.64 8.59
N ILE A 28 -27.75 -5.81 9.18
CA ILE A 28 -28.32 -4.85 10.14
C ILE A 28 -27.99 -5.35 11.54
N ASN A 29 -27.38 -4.51 12.37
CA ASN A 29 -27.17 -4.81 13.78
C ASN A 29 -28.52 -4.95 14.52
N ASN A 30 -28.53 -5.57 15.70
CA ASN A 30 -29.75 -5.70 16.53
C ASN A 30 -30.39 -4.35 16.94
N ASP A 31 -29.67 -3.23 16.76
CA ASP A 31 -30.13 -1.87 17.04
C ASP A 31 -30.69 -1.14 15.79
N GLY A 32 -30.80 -1.81 14.64
CA GLY A 32 -31.35 -1.25 13.41
C GLY A 32 -30.36 -0.40 12.61
N THR A 33 -29.08 -0.34 12.99
CA THR A 33 -28.06 0.39 12.23
C THR A 33 -27.53 -0.43 11.05
N GLU A 34 -27.40 0.21 9.88
CA GLU A 34 -26.78 -0.38 8.70
C GLU A 34 -25.26 -0.49 8.91
N VAL A 35 -24.73 -1.71 8.95
CA VAL A 35 -23.28 -1.92 8.91
C VAL A 35 -22.86 -1.87 7.45
N SER A 36 -22.26 -0.74 7.04
CA SER A 36 -21.52 -0.69 5.79
C SER A 36 -20.44 -1.75 5.83
N LYS A 37 -20.57 -2.79 5.01
CA LYS A 37 -19.55 -3.84 4.84
C LYS A 37 -18.25 -3.13 4.49
N ILE A 38 -17.27 -3.12 5.41
CA ILE A 38 -15.96 -2.52 5.17
C ILE A 38 -15.40 -3.23 3.95
N THR A 39 -15.46 -2.54 2.80
CA THR A 39 -15.00 -3.11 1.55
C THR A 39 -13.51 -2.84 1.53
N HIS A 40 -12.71 -3.84 1.92
CA HIS A 40 -11.26 -3.74 1.88
C HIS A 40 -10.82 -3.49 0.44
N THR A 41 -10.16 -2.36 0.21
CA THR A 41 -9.61 -2.07 -1.12
C THR A 41 -8.35 -2.91 -1.34
N ALA A 42 -7.93 -3.07 -2.61
CA ALA A 42 -6.65 -3.71 -2.92
C ALA A 42 -5.49 -3.02 -2.17
N LEU A 43 -5.53 -1.69 -2.04
CA LEU A 43 -4.54 -0.93 -1.29
C LEU A 43 -4.52 -1.30 0.20
N ASP A 44 -5.67 -1.55 0.81
CA ASP A 44 -5.74 -1.93 2.23
C ASP A 44 -5.15 -3.32 2.46
N SER A 45 -5.33 -4.26 1.52
CA SER A 45 -4.69 -5.58 1.58
C SER A 45 -3.17 -5.48 1.49
N ILE A 46 -2.64 -4.63 0.61
CA ILE A 46 -1.19 -4.40 0.47
C ILE A 46 -0.63 -3.80 1.76
N LYS A 47 -1.28 -2.74 2.27
CA LYS A 47 -0.91 -2.09 3.55
C LYS A 47 -0.90 -3.08 4.71
N PHE A 48 -1.91 -3.93 4.79
CA PHE A 48 -2.01 -4.97 5.82
C PHE A 48 -0.85 -5.97 5.72
N ALA A 49 -0.53 -6.46 4.52
CA ALA A 49 0.59 -7.38 4.33
C ALA A 49 1.93 -6.79 4.74
N VAL A 50 2.14 -5.49 4.48
CA VAL A 50 3.33 -4.76 4.94
C VAL A 50 3.40 -4.69 6.46
N VAL A 51 2.29 -4.34 7.12
CA VAL A 51 2.27 -4.10 8.56
C VAL A 51 2.35 -5.40 9.37
N GLU A 52 1.61 -6.44 8.97
CA GLU A 52 1.47 -7.67 9.75
C GLU A 52 2.56 -8.70 9.44
N TYR A 53 3.00 -8.76 8.18
CA TYR A 53 3.91 -9.82 7.73
C TYR A 53 5.28 -9.31 7.31
N GLY A 54 5.48 -8.00 7.24
CA GLY A 54 6.73 -7.43 6.73
C GLY A 54 6.98 -7.84 5.27
N ASP A 55 5.91 -8.04 4.50
CA ASP A 55 6.01 -8.57 3.14
C ASP A 55 6.76 -7.57 2.24
N THR A 56 7.98 -7.94 1.83
CA THR A 56 8.84 -7.09 1.00
C THR A 56 8.30 -6.91 -0.42
N ALA A 57 7.52 -7.85 -0.96
CA ALA A 57 6.87 -7.70 -2.26
C ALA A 57 5.70 -6.72 -2.15
N ALA A 58 4.86 -6.87 -1.13
CA ALA A 58 3.79 -5.91 -0.84
C ALA A 58 4.37 -4.51 -0.58
N PHE A 59 5.51 -4.41 0.11
CA PHE A 59 6.18 -3.13 0.33
C PHE A 59 6.65 -2.50 -0.99
N LYS A 60 7.25 -3.27 -1.90
CA LYS A 60 7.65 -2.76 -3.23
C LYS A 60 6.45 -2.27 -4.05
N GLU A 61 5.33 -2.98 -4.00
CA GLU A 61 4.08 -2.56 -4.64
C GLU A 61 3.55 -1.27 -4.02
N LEU A 62 3.51 -1.19 -2.68
CA LEU A 62 3.08 -0.01 -1.96
C LEU A 62 3.97 1.21 -2.25
N THR A 63 5.29 1.00 -2.37
CA THR A 63 6.26 2.02 -2.78
C THR A 63 5.96 2.54 -4.17
N SER A 64 5.69 1.65 -5.13
CA SER A 64 5.34 2.04 -6.50
C SER A 64 4.08 2.90 -6.53
N LEU A 65 3.04 2.49 -5.80
CA LEU A 65 1.80 3.26 -5.66
C LEU A 65 2.02 4.62 -4.99
N TYR A 66 2.91 4.68 -3.99
CA TYR A 66 3.28 5.92 -3.33
C TYR A 66 3.99 6.89 -4.30
N GLU A 67 4.97 6.41 -5.05
CA GLU A 67 5.72 7.23 -6.00
C GLU A 67 4.85 7.77 -7.14
N GLU A 68 3.88 6.98 -7.60
CA GLU A 68 2.93 7.37 -8.66
C GLU A 68 1.92 8.41 -8.18
N LYS A 69 1.29 8.19 -7.01
CA LYS A 69 0.08 8.93 -6.61
C LYS A 69 0.30 9.93 -5.48
N LYS A 70 1.23 9.64 -4.57
CA LYS A 70 1.50 10.41 -3.33
C LYS A 70 0.24 10.79 -2.54
N ASN A 71 -0.84 10.02 -2.63
CA ASN A 71 -2.16 10.36 -2.09
C ASN A 71 -2.45 9.71 -0.73
N PHE A 72 -1.45 9.14 -0.07
CA PHE A 72 -1.56 8.59 1.28
C PHE A 72 -0.26 8.77 2.06
N ASN A 73 -0.36 8.75 3.38
CA ASN A 73 0.79 8.84 4.26
C ASN A 73 1.58 7.52 4.26
N PHE A 74 2.70 7.47 3.52
CA PHE A 74 3.54 6.29 3.38
C PHE A 74 4.50 6.05 4.56
N TYR A 75 4.82 7.09 5.32
CA TYR A 75 5.81 7.06 6.40
C TYR A 75 5.63 5.92 7.42
N PRO A 76 4.42 5.60 7.93
CA PRO A 76 4.25 4.52 8.89
C PRO A 76 4.68 3.15 8.35
N TYR A 77 4.41 2.88 7.07
CA TYR A 77 4.74 1.61 6.42
C TYR A 77 6.25 1.48 6.22
N ALA A 78 6.90 2.55 5.76
CA ALA A 78 8.36 2.60 5.65
C ALA A 78 9.02 2.40 7.02
N LEU A 79 8.49 3.05 8.06
CA LEU A 79 9.05 2.96 9.40
C LEU A 79 8.93 1.55 9.97
N VAL A 80 7.78 0.90 9.80
CA VAL A 80 7.57 -0.49 10.24
C VAL A 80 8.55 -1.44 9.55
N MET A 81 8.69 -1.35 8.24
CA MET A 81 9.63 -2.20 7.49
C MET A 81 11.08 -1.97 7.92
N ALA A 82 11.49 -0.71 8.08
CA ALA A 82 12.85 -0.37 8.44
C ALA A 82 13.18 -0.72 9.91
N LYS A 83 12.24 -0.48 10.83
CA LYS A 83 12.46 -0.62 12.28
C LYS A 83 12.16 -2.01 12.81
N TRP A 84 11.07 -2.63 12.38
CA TRP A 84 10.57 -3.89 12.95
C TRP A 84 10.99 -5.10 12.13
N TYR A 85 10.98 -4.98 10.81
CA TYR A 85 11.39 -6.08 9.91
C TYR A 85 12.84 -5.98 9.45
N GLY A 86 13.55 -4.88 9.76
CA GLY A 86 14.95 -4.70 9.40
C GLY A 86 15.21 -4.66 7.90
N TYR A 87 14.20 -4.33 7.09
CA TYR A 87 14.33 -4.27 5.64
C TYR A 87 15.06 -2.98 5.23
N GLU A 88 16.37 -3.09 4.99
CA GLU A 88 17.29 -1.97 4.74
C GLU A 88 16.81 -0.98 3.66
N PRO A 89 16.24 -1.42 2.51
CA PRO A 89 15.74 -0.47 1.50
C PRO A 89 14.65 0.47 2.03
N ALA A 90 13.92 0.09 3.09
CA ALA A 90 12.92 0.96 3.69
C ALA A 90 13.53 2.17 4.43
N ASP A 91 14.82 2.13 4.82
CA ASP A 91 15.47 3.24 5.50
C ASP A 91 15.43 4.52 4.65
N TYR A 92 15.74 4.43 3.35
CA TYR A 92 15.66 5.58 2.44
C TYR A 92 14.22 6.09 2.30
N TYR A 93 13.23 5.19 2.27
CA TYR A 93 11.83 5.58 2.15
C TYR A 93 11.25 6.22 3.42
N VAL A 94 11.80 5.92 4.60
CA VAL A 94 11.47 6.67 5.83
C VAL A 94 11.88 8.14 5.67
N TYR A 95 13.11 8.38 5.23
CA TYR A 95 13.58 9.73 4.94
C TYR A 95 12.73 10.41 3.86
N ARG A 96 12.56 9.76 2.70
CA ARG A 96 11.91 10.35 1.53
C ARG A 96 10.45 10.73 1.81
N SER A 97 9.70 9.88 2.49
CA SER A 97 8.30 10.13 2.83
C SER A 97 8.10 11.25 3.86
N LEU A 98 9.10 11.53 4.69
CA LEU A 98 9.10 12.69 5.58
C LEU A 98 9.48 13.97 4.82
N MET A 99 10.44 13.90 3.90
CA MET A 99 10.87 15.05 3.10
C MET A 99 9.85 15.50 2.05
N ASP A 100 8.92 14.64 1.67
CA ASP A 100 7.81 14.98 0.78
C ASP A 100 6.68 15.77 1.47
N ARG A 101 6.78 16.01 2.79
CA ARG A 101 5.79 16.83 3.53
C ARG A 101 6.12 18.31 3.43
N ASP A 102 5.07 19.14 3.28
CA ASP A 102 5.21 20.60 3.24
C ASP A 102 5.80 21.19 4.52
N THR A 103 5.45 20.60 5.67
CA THR A 103 5.95 21.02 6.98
C THR A 103 6.50 19.82 7.73
N LEU A 104 7.67 20.03 8.34
CA LEU A 104 8.36 19.01 9.12
C LEU A 104 8.94 19.61 10.39
N ASP A 105 8.39 19.18 11.53
CA ASP A 105 8.89 19.57 12.83
C ASP A 105 10.32 19.03 13.09
N THR A 106 10.96 19.56 14.12
CA THR A 106 12.34 19.19 14.48
C THR A 106 12.50 17.70 14.79
N HIS A 107 11.49 17.07 15.40
CA HIS A 107 11.56 15.65 15.76
C HIS A 107 11.54 14.77 14.51
N LEU A 108 10.59 14.99 13.62
CA LEU A 108 10.49 14.26 12.35
C LEU A 108 11.71 14.52 11.45
N ARG A 109 12.25 15.74 11.47
CA ARG A 109 13.50 16.06 10.76
C ARG A 109 14.69 15.25 11.27
N ASN A 110 14.80 15.07 12.58
CA ASN A 110 15.86 14.23 13.18
C ASN A 110 15.68 12.76 12.81
N ILE A 111 14.44 12.26 12.75
CA ILE A 111 14.16 10.91 12.26
C ILE A 111 14.58 10.76 10.80
N ALA A 112 14.17 11.70 9.94
CA ALA A 112 14.53 11.69 8.52
C ALA A 112 16.05 11.65 8.34
N ALA A 113 16.79 12.52 9.05
CA ALA A 113 18.26 12.56 8.99
C ALA A 113 18.90 11.24 9.44
N LYS A 114 18.41 10.64 10.53
CA LYS A 114 18.91 9.35 11.03
C LYS A 114 18.74 8.23 10.01
N TYR A 115 17.55 8.11 9.43
CA TYR A 115 17.26 7.06 8.46
C TYR A 115 17.94 7.29 7.12
N PHE A 116 18.13 8.55 6.72
CA PHE A 116 18.95 8.90 5.55
C PHE A 116 20.41 8.47 5.72
N GLN A 117 21.01 8.78 6.87
CA GLN A 117 22.38 8.35 7.17
C GLN A 117 22.49 6.82 7.14
N LYS A 118 21.56 6.11 7.78
CA LYS A 118 21.52 4.65 7.79
C LYS A 118 21.41 4.06 6.37
N ALA A 119 20.57 4.64 5.52
CA ALA A 119 20.45 4.22 4.12
C ALA A 119 21.75 4.41 3.34
N VAL A 120 22.46 5.54 3.54
CA VAL A 120 23.78 5.79 2.93
C VAL A 120 24.81 4.76 3.41
N GLU A 121 24.84 4.48 4.72
CA GLU A 121 25.77 3.51 5.32
C GLU A 121 25.54 2.08 4.78
N ASN A 122 24.27 1.72 4.54
CA ASN A 122 23.88 0.45 3.93
C ASN A 122 24.09 0.38 2.41
N GLY A 123 24.58 1.45 1.78
CA GLY A 123 24.87 1.45 0.35
C GLY A 123 23.66 1.70 -0.54
N ASP A 124 22.56 2.26 -0.02
CA ASP A 124 21.39 2.58 -0.82
C ASP A 124 21.75 3.59 -1.92
N THR A 125 21.59 3.17 -3.17
CA THR A 125 22.01 3.95 -4.34
C THR A 125 21.27 5.27 -4.48
N ALA A 126 19.99 5.32 -4.10
CA ALA A 126 19.19 6.55 -4.16
C ALA A 126 19.63 7.52 -3.06
N ALA A 127 19.84 7.03 -1.84
CA ALA A 127 20.34 7.83 -0.73
C ALA A 127 21.74 8.41 -1.04
N ILE A 128 22.66 7.61 -1.58
CA ILE A 128 23.99 8.05 -2.00
C ILE A 128 23.92 9.12 -3.09
N ALA A 129 23.04 8.93 -4.08
CA ALA A 129 22.85 9.91 -5.15
C ALA A 129 22.33 11.25 -4.61
N GLU A 130 21.40 11.22 -3.65
CA GLU A 130 20.86 12.42 -3.01
C GLU A 130 21.88 13.12 -2.09
N MET A 131 22.70 12.35 -1.37
CA MET A 131 23.79 12.89 -0.56
C MET A 131 24.80 13.65 -1.43
N ARG A 132 25.18 13.07 -2.58
CA ARG A 132 26.10 13.72 -3.53
C ARG A 132 25.55 15.05 -4.05
N LYS A 133 24.25 15.10 -4.41
CA LYS A 133 23.58 16.33 -4.85
C LYS A 133 23.61 17.41 -3.77
N THR A 134 23.28 17.03 -2.54
CA THR A 134 23.26 17.95 -1.39
C THR A 134 24.64 18.52 -1.07
N ASN A 135 25.68 17.68 -1.14
CA ASN A 135 27.06 18.12 -0.90
C ASN A 135 27.57 19.06 -2.01
N ALA A 136 27.24 18.78 -3.27
CA ALA A 136 27.58 19.66 -4.39
C ALA A 136 26.89 21.02 -4.30
N ALA A 137 25.67 21.09 -3.76
CA ALA A 137 24.95 22.35 -3.56
C ALA A 137 25.55 23.23 -2.45
N LYS A 138 26.16 22.64 -1.43
CA LYS A 138 26.80 23.38 -0.31
C LYS A 138 28.17 23.98 -0.65
N GLN A 139 28.78 23.56 -1.76
CA GLN A 139 30.09 24.03 -2.23
C GLN A 139 29.97 25.20 -3.22
N LYS A 140 28.75 25.63 -3.55
CA LYS A 140 28.44 26.80 -4.37
C LYS A 140 27.98 27.94 -3.47
#